data_AF-A0A8E0VQM7-F1
#
_entry.id   AF-A0A8E0VQM7-F1
#
_cell.length_a   1.000
_cell.length_b   1.000
_cell.length_c   1.000
_cell.angle_alpha   90.00
_cell.angle_beta   90.00
_cell.angle_gamma   90.00
#
_symmetry.space_group_name_H-M   'P 1'
#
loop_
_entity.id
_entity.type
_entity.pdbx_description
1 polymer ?
#
loop_
_entity_poly.entity_id
_entity_poly.type
_entity_poly.pdbx_seq_one_letter_code
_entity_poly.pdbx_strand_id
1 'polypeptide(L)'
;MAKIKDDCIELELTPRRYQELDDDPFILSVFELLENKKAVVRDFSAVLLESEYKVLISGIETMIKGNQDSISLETIEPFLFLSIDQENGNYRIKIKIIFDDYKESKSNSNLFEINCNEEKLESFVTALKLNLENTKNPSKLP
;
A
#
# COMPACT_ATOMS: atom_id res chain seq x y z
N MET A 1 9.16 -8.58 -0.61
CA MET A 1 7.99 -8.01 0.09
C MET A 1 8.38 -6.61 0.54
N ALA A 2 7.56 -5.60 0.28
CA ALA A 2 7.88 -4.23 0.61
C ALA A 2 7.22 -3.91 1.95
N LYS A 3 8.02 -3.49 2.93
CA LYS A 3 7.56 -3.19 4.28
C LYS A 3 8.00 -1.80 4.67
N ILE A 4 7.14 -1.07 5.37
CA ILE A 4 7.47 0.21 5.99
C ILE A 4 6.89 0.24 7.41
N LYS A 5 7.65 0.77 8.36
CA LYS A 5 7.26 0.74 9.77
C LYS A 5 7.90 1.80 10.64
N ASP A 6 7.23 2.05 11.75
CA ASP A 6 7.77 2.72 12.93
C ASP A 6 7.77 1.78 14.15
N ASP A 7 7.82 2.34 15.35
CA ASP A 7 7.88 1.58 16.60
C ASP A 7 6.57 0.86 16.92
N CYS A 8 5.45 1.36 16.40
CA CYS A 8 4.11 0.89 16.74
C CYS A 8 3.43 0.19 15.57
N ILE A 9 3.59 0.72 14.35
CA ILE A 9 2.85 0.32 13.16
C ILE A 9 3.80 -0.24 12.10
N GLU A 10 3.48 -1.42 11.56
CA GLU A 10 4.13 -1.99 10.36
C GLU A 10 3.09 -2.20 9.27
N LEU A 11 3.39 -1.68 8.08
CA LEU A 11 2.66 -1.89 6.83
C LEU A 11 3.48 -2.76 5.90
N GLU A 12 2.88 -3.83 5.41
CA GLU A 12 3.40 -4.61 4.29
C GLU A 12 2.53 -4.42 3.04
N LEU A 13 3.18 -4.23 1.89
CA LEU A 13 2.57 -4.28 0.56
C LEU A 13 3.35 -5.29 -0.31
N THR A 14 2.64 -6.27 -0.85
CA THR A 14 3.23 -7.28 -1.74
C THR A 14 2.38 -7.48 -2.98
N PRO A 15 2.90 -7.20 -4.18
CA PRO A 15 2.18 -7.37 -5.43
C PRO A 15 2.06 -8.85 -5.82
N ARG A 16 0.88 -9.28 -6.30
CA ARG A 16 0.63 -10.61 -6.89
C ARG A 16 -0.25 -10.49 -8.13
N ARG A 17 0.20 -11.04 -9.27
CA ARG A 17 -0.52 -11.03 -10.54
C ARG A 17 -1.51 -12.19 -10.64
N TYR A 18 -2.78 -11.91 -10.90
CA TYR A 18 -3.78 -12.93 -11.24
C TYR A 18 -3.94 -13.09 -12.76
N GLN A 19 -4.45 -14.26 -13.20
CA GLN A 19 -4.62 -14.59 -14.62
C GLN A 19 -5.75 -13.76 -15.20
N GLU A 20 -5.50 -12.49 -15.47
CA GLU A 20 -6.36 -11.72 -16.36
C GLU A 20 -5.55 -11.33 -17.58
N LEU A 21 -6.12 -11.70 -18.73
CA LEU A 21 -5.68 -11.33 -20.08
C LEU A 21 -6.10 -9.88 -20.39
N ASP A 22 -6.13 -9.02 -19.37
CA ASP A 22 -6.50 -7.63 -19.50
C ASP A 22 -5.25 -6.75 -19.66
N ASP A 23 -5.43 -5.60 -20.31
CA ASP A 23 -4.35 -4.65 -20.62
C ASP A 23 -3.70 -4.06 -19.35
N ASP A 24 -4.40 -4.08 -18.21
CA ASP A 24 -3.93 -3.64 -16.89
C ASP A 24 -4.29 -4.68 -15.81
N PRO A 25 -3.37 -5.61 -15.47
CA PRO A 25 -3.68 -6.72 -14.59
C PRO A 25 -3.84 -6.26 -13.15
N PHE A 26 -4.74 -6.93 -12.43
CA PHE A 26 -4.79 -6.78 -10.97
C PHE A 26 -3.51 -7.29 -10.31
N ILE A 27 -2.96 -6.40 -9.49
CA ILE A 27 -1.90 -6.63 -8.54
C ILE A 27 -2.53 -6.67 -7.15
N LEU A 28 -2.77 -7.90 -6.68
CA LEU A 28 -3.23 -8.10 -5.32
C LEU A 28 -2.12 -7.65 -4.37
N SER A 29 -2.39 -6.62 -3.59
CA SER A 29 -1.48 -6.13 -2.57
C SER A 29 -1.86 -6.80 -1.26
N VAL A 30 -1.04 -7.72 -0.78
CA VAL A 30 -1.21 -8.23 0.58
C VAL A 30 -1.01 -7.05 1.52
N PHE A 31 -2.05 -6.70 2.25
CA PHE A 31 -2.05 -5.65 3.24
C PHE A 31 -2.04 -6.28 4.63
N GLU A 32 -0.89 -6.20 5.30
CA GLU A 32 -0.79 -6.56 6.72
C GLU A 32 -0.43 -5.32 7.52
N LEU A 33 -1.29 -4.99 8.48
CA LEU A 33 -1.10 -3.92 9.44
C LEU A 33 -0.94 -4.53 10.84
N LEU A 34 0.25 -4.32 11.40
CA LEU A 34 0.57 -4.75 12.76
C LEU A 34 0.60 -3.52 13.68
N GLU A 35 -0.15 -3.54 14.77
CA GLU A 35 -0.01 -2.59 15.87
C GLU A 35 0.64 -3.31 17.05
N ASN A 36 1.78 -2.83 17.54
CA ASN A 36 2.52 -3.45 18.63
C ASN A 36 2.80 -4.95 18.36
N LYS A 37 3.14 -5.29 17.10
CA LYS A 37 3.38 -6.66 16.59
C LYS A 37 2.15 -7.58 16.61
N LYS A 38 0.96 -7.06 16.87
CA LYS A 38 -0.31 -7.80 16.76
C LYS A 38 -1.01 -7.39 15.48
N ALA A 39 -1.47 -8.36 14.69
CA ALA A 39 -2.18 -8.08 13.45
C ALA A 39 -3.53 -7.44 13.79
N VAL A 40 -3.71 -6.20 13.33
CA VAL A 40 -4.97 -5.45 13.46
C VAL A 40 -5.79 -5.60 12.19
N VAL A 41 -5.12 -5.59 11.04
CA VAL A 41 -5.74 -5.87 9.75
C VAL A 41 -4.85 -6.81 8.95
N ARG A 42 -5.49 -7.83 8.37
CA ARG A 42 -4.91 -8.70 7.36
C ARG A 42 -5.90 -8.79 6.24
N ASP A 43 -5.62 -8.08 5.17
CA ASP A 43 -6.40 -8.17 3.96
C ASP A 43 -5.55 -8.78 2.85
N PHE A 44 -5.99 -9.92 2.37
CA PHE A 44 -5.37 -10.65 1.27
C PHE A 44 -6.16 -10.50 -0.03
N SER A 45 -7.04 -9.49 -0.08
CA SER A 45 -7.96 -9.18 -1.17
C SER A 45 -7.86 -7.73 -1.64
N ALA A 46 -7.11 -6.85 -0.98
CA ALA A 46 -6.92 -5.47 -1.41
C ALA A 46 -6.34 -5.42 -2.82
N VAL A 47 -7.21 -5.09 -3.78
CA VAL A 47 -6.89 -5.11 -5.20
C VAL A 47 -6.43 -3.71 -5.63
N LEU A 48 -5.23 -3.65 -6.21
CA LEU A 48 -4.74 -2.50 -6.96
C LEU A 48 -4.46 -2.93 -8.40
N LEU A 49 -4.70 -2.06 -9.36
CA LEU A 49 -4.23 -2.25 -10.73
C LEU A 49 -2.70 -2.08 -10.82
N GLU A 50 -2.08 -2.68 -11.83
CA GLU A 50 -0.65 -2.49 -12.08
C GLU A 50 -0.32 -1.01 -12.35
N SER A 51 -1.19 -0.31 -13.07
CA SER A 51 -1.07 1.13 -13.29
C SER A 51 -1.11 1.93 -11.99
N GLU A 52 -2.04 1.63 -11.08
CA GLU A 52 -2.17 2.29 -9.78
C GLU A 52 -0.94 2.05 -8.90
N TYR A 53 -0.40 0.84 -8.92
CA TYR A 53 0.83 0.50 -8.21
C TYR A 53 2.04 1.27 -8.76
N LYS A 54 2.12 1.44 -10.09
CA LYS A 54 3.15 2.29 -10.73
C LYS A 54 2.97 3.76 -10.38
N VAL A 55 1.73 4.25 -10.27
CA VAL A 55 1.42 5.61 -9.80
C VAL A 55 1.91 5.80 -8.36
N LEU A 56 1.66 4.84 -7.47
CA LEU A 56 2.18 4.89 -6.09
C LEU A 56 3.71 4.98 -6.08
N ILE A 57 4.40 4.10 -6.81
CA ILE A 57 5.87 4.09 -6.90
C ILE A 57 6.38 5.45 -7.41
N SER A 58 5.88 5.90 -8.56
CA SER A 58 6.35 7.13 -9.20
C SER A 58 6.06 8.38 -8.38
N GLY A 59 4.92 8.42 -7.68
CA GLY A 59 4.60 9.49 -6.76
C GLY A 59 5.55 9.53 -5.56
N ILE A 60 5.85 8.39 -4.93
CA ILE A 60 6.84 8.33 -3.85
C ILE A 60 8.21 8.87 -4.33
N GLU A 61 8.67 8.47 -5.52
CA GLU A 61 9.93 8.97 -6.07
C GLU A 61 9.91 10.47 -6.36
N THR A 62 8.76 10.98 -6.79
CA THR A 62 8.57 12.41 -7.07
C THR A 62 8.57 13.21 -5.76
N MET A 63 8.00 12.64 -4.69
CA MET A 63 8.06 13.21 -3.35
C MET A 63 9.48 13.24 -2.80
N ILE A 64 10.24 12.15 -2.91
CA ILE A 64 11.65 12.09 -2.47
C ILE A 64 12.50 13.15 -3.18
N LYS A 65 12.22 13.42 -4.47
CA LYS A 65 12.90 14.47 -5.24
C LYS A 65 12.47 15.91 -4.87
N GLY A 66 11.50 16.08 -3.97
CA GLY A 66 10.97 17.38 -3.56
C GLY A 66 10.06 18.04 -4.60
N ASN A 67 9.49 17.27 -5.53
CA ASN A 67 8.62 17.78 -6.59
C ASN A 67 7.13 17.60 -6.30
N GLN A 68 6.78 16.95 -5.19
CA GLN A 68 5.41 16.68 -4.77
C GLN A 68 5.38 16.54 -3.24
N ASP A 69 4.40 17.14 -2.59
CA ASP A 69 4.31 17.12 -1.11
C ASP A 69 3.42 16.00 -0.58
N SER A 70 2.55 15.43 -1.42
CA SER A 70 1.61 14.39 -1.02
C SER A 70 1.21 13.46 -2.16
N ILE A 71 1.01 12.16 -1.89
CA ILE A 71 0.31 11.21 -2.77
C ILE A 71 -0.77 10.47 -1.99
N SER A 72 -1.85 10.08 -2.68
CA SER A 72 -2.86 9.17 -2.15
C SER A 72 -3.18 8.05 -3.12
N LEU A 73 -3.60 6.92 -2.57
CA LEU A 73 -4.06 5.75 -3.28
C LEU A 73 -5.29 5.19 -2.57
N GLU A 74 -6.26 4.74 -3.35
CA GLU A 74 -7.49 4.13 -2.86
C GLU A 74 -7.66 2.75 -3.52
N THR A 75 -7.96 1.73 -2.72
CA THR A 75 -8.25 0.38 -3.24
C THR A 75 -9.74 0.18 -3.43
N ILE A 76 -10.12 -0.69 -4.36
CA ILE A 76 -11.52 -0.96 -4.71
C ILE A 76 -12.24 -1.66 -3.55
N GLU A 77 -11.72 -2.79 -3.04
CA GLU A 77 -12.26 -3.52 -1.89
C GLU A 77 -11.15 -4.27 -1.12
N PRO A 78 -11.10 -4.22 0.24
CA PRO A 78 -11.84 -3.28 1.09
C PRO A 78 -11.45 -1.83 0.79
N PHE A 79 -12.25 -0.85 1.22
CA PHE A 79 -11.93 0.57 1.05
C PHE A 79 -10.74 0.95 1.94
N LEU A 80 -9.54 0.82 1.39
CA LEU A 80 -8.30 1.27 1.98
C LEU A 80 -7.85 2.54 1.29
N PHE A 81 -7.58 3.55 2.10
CA PHE A 81 -7.00 4.80 1.66
C PHE A 81 -5.59 4.92 2.27
N LEU A 82 -4.58 4.92 1.41
CA LEU A 82 -3.20 5.16 1.76
C LEU A 82 -2.84 6.57 1.30
N SER A 83 -2.36 7.43 2.19
CA SER A 83 -1.73 8.69 1.79
C SER A 83 -0.36 8.84 2.40
N ILE A 84 0.51 9.54 1.69
CA ILE A 84 1.86 9.87 2.15
C ILE A 84 1.98 11.37 2.01
N ASP A 85 2.30 12.05 3.11
CA ASP A 85 2.52 13.49 3.15
C ASP A 85 3.95 13.77 3.63
N GLN A 86 4.58 14.82 3.09
CA GLN A 86 5.86 15.32 3.56
C GLN A 86 5.68 16.61 4.34
N GLU A 87 6.26 16.67 5.54
CA GLU A 87 6.26 17.88 6.38
C GLU A 87 7.63 18.05 7.03
N ASN A 88 8.28 19.20 6.80
CA ASN A 88 9.59 19.52 7.39
C ASN A 88 10.67 18.44 7.16
N GLY A 89 10.69 17.81 5.99
CA GLY A 89 11.65 16.75 5.65
C GLY A 89 11.35 15.37 6.26
N ASN A 90 10.25 15.23 7.00
CA ASN A 90 9.76 13.94 7.47
C ASN A 90 8.56 13.50 6.63
N TYR A 91 8.39 12.19 6.48
CA TYR A 91 7.27 11.60 5.75
C TYR A 91 6.31 10.96 6.74
N ARG A 92 5.02 11.17 6.52
CA ARG A 92 3.94 10.56 7.28
C ARG A 92 3.06 9.76 6.35
N ILE A 93 2.95 8.47 6.62
CA ILE A 93 2.07 7.55 5.89
C ILE A 93 0.80 7.40 6.72
N LYS A 94 -0.33 7.80 6.17
CA LYS A 94 -1.65 7.64 6.76
C LYS A 94 -2.36 6.48 6.08
N ILE A 95 -2.91 5.59 6.89
CA ILE A 95 -3.60 4.39 6.43
C ILE A 95 -4.97 4.42 7.05
N LYS A 96 -5.99 4.68 6.24
CA LYS A 96 -7.39 4.65 6.65
C LYS A 96 -8.05 3.42 6.06
N ILE A 97 -8.75 2.66 6.90
CA ILE A 97 -9.43 1.43 6.50
C ILE A 97 -10.90 1.60 6.88
N ILE A 98 -11.77 1.46 5.90
CA ILE A 98 -13.22 1.54 6.07
C ILE A 98 -13.77 0.12 5.99
N PHE A 99 -14.32 -0.36 7.10
CA PHE A 99 -15.05 -1.63 7.14
C PHE A 99 -16.53 -1.35 6.95
N ASP A 100 -17.11 -1.89 5.88
CA ASP A 100 -18.57 -1.96 5.74
C ASP A 100 -19.09 -3.09 6.63
N ASP A 101 -19.34 -2.75 7.88
CA ASP A 101 -20.06 -3.64 8.78
C ASP A 101 -21.54 -3.58 8.40
N TYR A 102 -21.99 -4.50 7.54
CA TYR A 102 -23.38 -4.61 7.05
C TYR A 102 -24.45 -4.66 8.16
N LYS A 103 -24.05 -4.75 9.44
CA LYS A 103 -24.92 -4.83 10.62
C LYS A 103 -25.04 -3.54 11.43
N GLU A 104 -24.16 -2.56 11.27
CA GLU A 104 -24.23 -1.31 12.01
C GLU A 104 -24.24 -0.12 11.06
N SER A 105 -25.23 0.76 11.19
CA SER A 105 -25.44 1.96 10.39
C SER A 105 -24.40 3.07 10.63
N LYS A 106 -23.17 2.71 11.02
CA LYS A 106 -22.03 3.59 11.20
C LYS A 106 -20.79 2.90 10.62
N SER A 107 -20.29 3.42 9.51
CA SER A 107 -18.99 3.03 8.98
C SER A 107 -17.91 3.32 10.03
N ASN A 108 -17.33 2.26 10.60
CA ASN A 108 -16.20 2.39 11.51
C ASN A 108 -14.94 2.52 10.65
N SER A 109 -14.30 3.70 10.66
CA SER A 109 -13.01 3.91 10.01
C SER A 109 -11.91 4.00 11.04
N ASN A 110 -10.89 3.15 10.91
CA ASN A 110 -9.67 3.25 11.70
C ASN A 110 -8.60 4.00 10.91
N LEU A 111 -7.92 4.95 11.55
CA LEU A 111 -6.79 5.69 11.00
C LEU A 111 -5.52 5.28 11.73
N PHE A 112 -4.51 4.88 10.96
CA PHE A 112 -3.17 4.56 11.45
C PHE A 112 -2.16 5.46 10.78
N GLU A 113 -1.09 5.80 11.50
CA GLU A 113 -0.02 6.66 10.99
C GLU A 113 1.33 5.98 11.20
N ILE A 114 2.19 6.01 10.17
CA ILE A 114 3.59 5.62 10.24
C ILE A 114 4.44 6.85 9.98
N ASN A 115 5.34 7.17 10.92
CA ASN A 115 6.34 8.21 10.70
C ASN A 115 7.63 7.57 10.15
N CYS A 116 8.16 8.11 9.05
CA CYS A 116 9.39 7.61 8.44
C CYS A 116 10.27 8.73 7.89
N ASN A 117 11.57 8.45 7.81
CA ASN A 117 12.55 9.30 7.14
C ASN A 117 12.67 8.92 5.66
N GLU A 118 13.44 9.71 4.91
CA GLU A 118 13.71 9.51 3.48
C GLU A 118 14.29 8.12 3.19
N GLU A 119 15.30 7.69 3.94
CA GLU A 119 15.97 6.39 3.76
C GLU A 119 15.00 5.20 3.87
N LYS A 120 14.07 5.24 4.83
CA LYS A 120 13.02 4.21 4.96
C LYS A 120 12.07 4.23 3.76
N LEU A 121 11.70 5.41 3.27
CA LEU A 121 10.81 5.57 2.13
C LEU A 121 11.48 5.13 0.82
N GLU A 122 12.76 5.43 0.63
CA GLU A 122 13.60 4.93 -0.47
C GLU A 122 13.73 3.40 -0.46
N SER A 123 13.97 2.83 0.73
CA SER A 123 14.03 1.38 0.90
C SER A 123 12.69 0.71 0.55
N PHE A 124 11.58 1.36 0.96
CA PHE A 124 10.23 0.89 0.66
C PHE A 124 9.94 0.93 -0.84
N VAL A 125 10.18 2.05 -1.53
CA VAL A 125 9.93 2.16 -2.98
C VAL A 125 10.82 1.23 -3.80
N THR A 126 12.07 1.02 -3.38
CA THR A 126 12.98 0.05 -3.99
C THR A 126 12.42 -1.37 -3.88
N ALA A 127 11.91 -1.74 -2.70
CA ALA A 127 11.28 -3.03 -2.51
C ALA A 127 9.96 -3.17 -3.30
N LEU A 128 9.16 -2.10 -3.42
CA LEU A 128 7.92 -2.10 -4.23
C LEU A 128 8.25 -2.39 -5.69
N LYS A 129 9.25 -1.71 -6.26
CA LYS A 129 9.74 -1.91 -7.64
C LYS A 129 10.22 -3.32 -7.87
N LEU A 130 11.11 -3.81 -7.01
CA LEU A 130 11.66 -5.15 -7.13
C LEU A 130 10.57 -6.22 -7.07
N ASN A 131 9.59 -6.07 -6.17
CA ASN A 131 8.49 -7.03 -6.10
C ASN A 131 7.62 -6.98 -7.35
N LEU A 132 7.36 -5.79 -7.90
CA LEU A 132 6.57 -5.61 -9.12
C LEU A 132 7.25 -6.31 -10.32
N GLU A 133 8.54 -6.07 -10.53
CA GLU A 133 9.32 -6.72 -11.59
C GLU A 133 9.35 -8.25 -11.45
N ASN A 134 9.37 -8.74 -10.20
CA ASN A 134 9.41 -10.18 -9.91
C ASN A 134 8.02 -10.83 -9.84
N THR A 135 6.94 -10.11 -10.10
CA THR A 135 5.61 -10.73 -10.21
C THR A 135 5.59 -11.67 -11.41
N LYS A 136 5.67 -12.97 -11.12
CA LYS A 136 5.58 -14.00 -12.16
C LYS A 136 4.19 -13.94 -12.80
N ASN A 137 4.15 -14.13 -14.11
CA ASN A 137 2.90 -14.48 -14.77
C ASN A 137 2.35 -15.74 -14.08
N PRO A 138 1.07 -15.72 -13.66
CA PRO A 138 0.49 -16.88 -13.00
C PRO A 138 0.59 -18.08 -13.94
N SER A 139 1.00 -19.22 -13.38
CA SER A 139 1.10 -20.49 -14.10
C SER A 139 -0.20 -20.71 -14.86
N LYS A 140 -0.16 -20.90 -16.18
CA LYS A 140 -1.34 -21.34 -16.94
C LYS A 140 -1.92 -22.54 -16.19
N LEU A 141 -3.19 -22.44 -15.78
CA LEU A 141 -3.88 -23.60 -15.24
C LEU A 141 -3.94 -24.62 -16.40
N PRO A 142 -3.63 -25.90 -16.15
CA PRO A 142 -3.67 -26.94 -17.17
C PRO A 142 -5.07 -27.13 -17.75
#